data_AF-A0A4Y2TNT4-F1
#
_entry.id   AF-A0A4Y2TNT4-F1
#
_cell.length_a   1.000
_cell.length_b   1.000
_cell.length_c   1.000
_cell.angle_alpha   90.00
_cell.angle_beta   90.00
_cell.angle_gamma   90.00
#
_symmetry.space_group_name_H-M   'P 1'
#
loop_
_entity.id
_entity.type
_entity.pdbx_description
1 polymer ?
#
loop_
_entity_poly.entity_id
_entity_poly.type
_entity_poly.pdbx_seq_one_letter_code
_entity_poly.pdbx_strand_id
1 'polypeptide(L)'
;MLQKLNRLRGTIKDKVTRLKKAAESYEPPATPEESEIILNQKLQNVLELKAQMKTLLSDYLYLPESTNLEESLDVIYSMEEEIEDLQEILKILLTKQCKAPNADNVPMTVHKPKLKIPDLPLPEFMGKYEEYE
;
A
#
# COMPACT_ATOMS: atom_id res chain seq x y z
N MET A 1 30.58 -3.47 10.99
CA MET A 1 29.14 -3.75 10.81
C MET A 1 28.35 -2.46 10.62
N LEU A 2 28.39 -1.54 11.59
CA LEU A 2 27.72 -0.23 11.54
C LEU A 2 27.97 0.56 10.24
N GLN A 3 29.22 0.67 9.77
CA GLN A 3 29.52 1.38 8.52
C GLN A 3 28.78 0.80 7.29
N LYS A 4 28.58 -0.52 7.24
CA LYS A 4 27.82 -1.18 6.16
C LYS A 4 26.34 -0.81 6.24
N LEU A 5 25.77 -0.79 7.46
CA LEU A 5 24.39 -0.36 7.70
C LEU A 5 24.19 1.11 7.35
N ASN A 6 25.14 1.99 7.69
CA ASN A 6 25.10 3.41 7.32
C ASN A 6 25.14 3.61 5.80
N ARG A 7 25.94 2.82 5.08
CA ARG A 7 25.96 2.83 3.61
C ARG A 7 24.63 2.37 3.02
N LEU A 8 24.07 1.27 3.54
CA LEU A 8 22.77 0.76 3.10
C LEU A 8 21.65 1.78 3.36
N ARG A 9 21.65 2.41 4.54
CA ARG A 9 20.76 3.52 4.89
C ARG A 9 20.84 4.65 3.85
N GLY A 10 22.05 5.06 3.48
CA GLY A 10 22.27 6.07 2.45
C GLY A 10 21.68 5.66 1.09
N THR A 11 21.90 4.43 0.66
CA THR A 11 21.33 3.89 -0.58
C THR A 11 19.79 3.90 -0.56
N ILE A 12 19.19 3.50 0.56
CA ILE A 12 17.73 3.51 0.73
C ILE A 12 17.21 4.95 0.69
N LYS A 13 17.86 5.88 1.41
CA LYS A 13 17.52 7.31 1.39
C LYS A 13 17.52 7.89 -0.03
N ASP A 14 18.53 7.56 -0.82
CA ASP A 14 18.64 7.99 -2.22
C ASP A 14 17.48 7.44 -3.06
N LYS A 15 17.08 6.18 -2.86
CA LYS A 15 15.93 5.59 -3.56
C LYS A 15 14.61 6.24 -3.16
N VAL A 16 14.38 6.48 -1.86
CA VAL A 16 13.21 7.20 -1.35
C VAL A 16 13.13 8.59 -1.97
N THR A 17 14.23 9.34 -1.95
CA THR A 17 14.30 10.69 -2.54
C THR A 17 13.99 10.69 -4.04
N ARG A 18 14.49 9.70 -4.79
CA ARG A 18 14.19 9.56 -6.23
C ARG A 18 12.72 9.25 -6.48
N LEU A 19 12.12 8.36 -5.70
CA LEU A 19 10.70 8.04 -5.81
C LEU A 19 9.83 9.23 -5.44
N LYS A 20 10.20 9.98 -4.39
CA LYS A 20 9.53 11.21 -3.97
C LYS A 20 9.49 12.24 -5.08
N LYS A 21 10.64 12.60 -5.63
CA LYS A 21 10.72 13.50 -6.79
C LYS A 21 9.87 13.00 -7.96
N ALA A 22 9.91 11.70 -8.23
CA ALA A 22 9.17 11.11 -9.35
C ALA A 22 7.64 11.01 -9.10
N ALA A 23 7.19 11.09 -7.84
CA ALA A 23 5.77 11.17 -7.49
C ALA A 23 5.29 12.63 -7.51
N GLU A 24 6.12 13.56 -7.03
CA GLU A 24 5.85 15.01 -7.07
C GLU A 24 5.81 15.55 -8.50
N SER A 25 6.68 15.05 -9.39
CA SER A 25 6.73 15.40 -10.80
C SER A 25 5.88 14.48 -11.69
N TYR A 26 4.95 13.71 -11.11
CA TYR A 26 4.15 12.77 -11.88
C TYR A 26 3.16 13.51 -12.77
N GLU A 27 3.29 13.31 -14.08
CA GLU A 27 2.32 13.74 -15.08
C GLU A 27 1.68 12.51 -15.73
N PRO A 28 0.36 12.48 -15.92
CA PRO A 28 -0.33 11.36 -16.56
C PRO A 28 0.17 11.16 -18.00
N PRO A 29 0.56 9.93 -18.41
CA PRO A 29 0.73 9.60 -19.82
C PRO A 29 -0.59 9.70 -20.61
N ALA A 30 -0.50 9.53 -21.93
CA ALA A 30 -1.64 9.66 -22.83
C ALA A 30 -2.76 8.63 -22.58
N THR A 31 -2.41 7.46 -22.03
CA THR A 31 -3.37 6.39 -21.75
C THR A 31 -3.51 6.12 -20.24
N PRO A 32 -4.73 5.85 -19.75
CA PRO A 32 -4.95 5.44 -18.36
C PRO A 32 -4.24 4.13 -17.99
N GLU A 33 -4.14 3.18 -18.92
CA GLU A 33 -3.48 1.89 -18.70
C GLU A 33 -1.98 2.06 -18.43
N GLU A 34 -1.30 2.95 -19.16
CA GLU A 34 0.11 3.27 -18.89
C GLU A 34 0.28 3.95 -17.52
N SER A 35 -0.64 4.83 -17.15
CA SER A 35 -0.65 5.46 -15.82
C SER A 35 -0.73 4.41 -14.71
N GLU A 36 -1.64 3.46 -14.86
CA GLU A 36 -1.84 2.37 -13.90
C GLU A 36 -0.58 1.50 -13.78
N ILE A 37 0.02 1.09 -14.90
CA ILE A 37 1.24 0.27 -14.90
C ILE A 37 2.39 1.01 -14.20
N ILE A 38 2.62 2.28 -14.55
CA ILE A 38 3.71 3.09 -13.97
C ILE A 38 3.51 3.27 -12.47
N LEU A 39 2.30 3.65 -12.05
CA LEU A 39 1.99 3.89 -10.64
C LEU A 39 2.04 2.60 -9.82
N ASN A 40 1.54 1.48 -10.34
CA ASN A 40 1.66 0.17 -9.68
C ASN A 40 3.11 -0.26 -9.54
N GLN A 41 3.95 -0.06 -10.56
CA GLN A 41 5.38 -0.36 -10.46
C GLN A 41 6.07 0.49 -9.38
N LYS A 42 5.76 1.79 -9.31
CA LYS A 42 6.28 2.67 -8.24
C LYS A 42 5.79 2.22 -6.86
N LEU A 43 4.53 1.80 -6.74
CA LEU A 43 3.97 1.31 -5.48
C LEU A 43 4.67 0.03 -5.02
N GLN A 44 4.98 -0.91 -5.93
CA GLN A 44 5.76 -2.10 -5.61
C GLN A 44 7.17 -1.73 -5.11
N ASN A 45 7.84 -0.77 -5.75
CA ASN A 45 9.14 -0.30 -5.29
C ASN A 45 9.06 0.31 -3.86
N VAL A 46 7.99 1.05 -3.53
CA VAL A 46 7.77 1.58 -2.18
C VAL A 46 7.55 0.47 -1.16
N LEU A 47 6.77 -0.57 -1.50
CA LEU A 47 6.56 -1.73 -0.63
C LEU A 47 7.87 -2.50 -0.37
N GLU A 48 8.71 -2.66 -1.40
CA GLU A 48 10.03 -3.26 -1.26
C GLU A 48 10.94 -2.42 -0.35
N LEU A 49 10.94 -1.10 -0.51
CA LEU A 49 11.69 -0.19 0.37
C LEU A 49 11.20 -0.26 1.81
N LYS A 50 9.88 -0.35 2.05
CA LYS A 50 9.31 -0.54 3.38
C LYS A 50 9.82 -1.83 4.03
N ALA A 51 9.89 -2.92 3.27
CA ALA A 51 10.46 -4.17 3.77
C ALA A 51 11.96 -4.04 4.07
N GLN A 52 12.73 -3.43 3.17
CA GLN A 52 14.16 -3.17 3.38
C GLN A 52 14.42 -2.30 4.61
N MET A 53 13.58 -1.29 4.87
CA MET A 53 13.69 -0.42 6.03
C MET A 53 13.46 -1.17 7.34
N LYS A 54 12.45 -2.05 7.40
CA LYS A 54 12.21 -2.91 8.57
C LYS A 54 13.39 -3.81 8.87
N THR A 55 13.98 -4.44 7.85
CA THR A 55 15.18 -5.25 8.02
C THR A 55 16.36 -4.39 8.49
N LEU A 56 16.55 -3.21 7.90
CA LEU A 56 17.60 -2.28 8.30
C LEU A 56 17.46 -1.88 9.78
N LEU A 57 16.26 -1.47 10.21
CA LEU A 57 15.99 -1.11 11.60
C LEU A 57 16.30 -2.27 12.54
N SER A 58 15.86 -3.49 12.22
CA SER A 58 16.19 -4.69 12.99
C SER A 58 17.70 -4.90 13.11
N ASP A 59 18.46 -4.71 12.03
CA ASP A 59 19.92 -4.85 12.02
C ASP A 59 20.61 -3.79 12.90
N TYR A 60 20.07 -2.56 12.95
CA TYR A 60 20.56 -1.53 13.87
C TYR A 60 20.27 -1.88 15.33
N LEU A 61 19.06 -2.34 15.63
CA LEU A 61 18.66 -2.73 16.99
C LEU A 61 19.41 -3.97 17.52
N TYR A 62 20.02 -4.76 16.64
CA TYR A 62 20.87 -5.89 17.01
C TYR A 62 22.31 -5.49 17.39
N LEU A 63 22.70 -4.23 17.18
CA LEU A 63 24.04 -3.76 17.54
C LEU A 63 24.21 -3.64 19.07
N PRO A 64 25.44 -3.70 19.60
CA PRO A 64 25.70 -3.53 21.02
C PRO A 64 25.20 -2.17 21.54
N GLU A 65 24.63 -2.14 22.76
CA GLU A 65 24.11 -0.93 23.41
C GLU A 65 25.15 0.19 23.59
N SER A 66 26.45 -0.15 23.57
CA SER A 66 27.54 0.83 23.58
C SER A 66 27.68 1.62 22.27
N THR A 67 26.94 1.24 21.23
CA THR A 67 26.92 1.94 19.95
C THR A 67 25.97 3.13 20.04
N ASN A 68 26.46 4.34 19.79
CA ASN A 68 25.58 5.51 19.67
C ASN A 68 24.78 5.43 18.36
N LEU A 69 23.47 5.21 18.47
CA LEU A 69 22.55 5.08 17.35
C LEU A 69 21.51 6.19 17.25
N GLU A 70 21.50 7.16 18.18
CA GLU A 70 20.43 8.15 18.32
C GLU A 70 20.13 8.87 16.99
N GLU A 71 21.14 9.51 16.40
CA GLU A 71 21.01 10.18 15.10
C GLU A 71 20.66 9.20 13.97
N SER A 72 21.16 7.97 14.03
CA SER A 72 20.91 6.98 12.97
C SER A 72 19.47 6.47 12.99
N LEU A 73 18.88 6.32 14.17
CA LEU A 73 17.50 5.89 14.36
C LEU A 73 16.53 7.02 14.01
N ASP A 74 16.81 8.26 14.41
CA ASP A 74 16.01 9.43 14.03
C ASP A 74 15.87 9.54 12.50
N VAL A 75 16.98 9.39 11.77
CA VAL A 75 16.97 9.37 10.31
C VAL A 75 16.15 8.20 9.75
N ILE A 76 16.22 7.01 10.38
CA ILE A 76 15.44 5.83 9.94
C ILE A 76 13.95 6.07 10.11
N TYR A 77 13.52 6.57 11.28
CA TYR A 77 12.11 6.87 11.55
C TYR A 77 11.57 7.94 10.61
N SER A 78 12.33 9.00 10.36
CA SER A 78 11.96 10.03 9.38
C SER A 78 11.79 9.44 7.96
N MET A 79 12.66 8.53 7.54
CA MET A 79 12.49 7.86 6.25
C MET A 79 11.32 6.86 6.23
N GLU A 80 10.99 6.21 7.34
CA GLU A 80 9.79 5.38 7.43
C GLU A 80 8.52 6.20 7.20
N GLU A 81 8.41 7.36 7.83
CA GLU A 81 7.31 8.32 7.62
C GLU A 81 7.24 8.75 6.14
N GLU A 82 8.37 9.16 5.54
CA GLU A 82 8.41 9.52 4.11
C GLU A 82 7.96 8.38 3.19
N ILE A 83 8.30 7.12 3.51
CA ILE A 83 7.87 5.95 2.74
C ILE A 83 6.35 5.75 2.86
N GLU A 84 5.77 5.98 4.03
CA GLU A 84 4.33 5.88 4.26
C GLU A 84 3.55 6.97 3.52
N ASP A 85 4.01 8.21 3.59
CA ASP A 85 3.48 9.33 2.81
C ASP A 85 3.51 9.04 1.31
N LEU A 86 4.64 8.53 0.80
CA LEU A 86 4.76 8.17 -0.61
C LEU A 86 3.80 7.06 -1.01
N GLN A 87 3.61 6.08 -0.13
CA GLN A 87 2.65 5.00 -0.38
C GLN A 87 1.23 5.57 -0.50
N GLU A 88 0.86 6.52 0.36
CA GLU A 88 -0.46 7.15 0.32
C GLU A 88 -0.64 8.03 -0.92
N ILE A 89 0.35 8.85 -1.26
CA ILE A 89 0.34 9.69 -2.48
C ILE A 89 0.13 8.82 -3.72
N LEU A 90 0.86 7.70 -3.86
CA LEU A 90 0.71 6.79 -5.00
C LEU A 90 -0.67 6.14 -5.05
N LYS A 91 -1.24 5.74 -3.90
CA LYS A 91 -2.62 5.21 -3.84
C LYS A 91 -3.65 6.26 -4.25
N ILE A 92 -3.47 7.51 -3.83
CA ILE A 92 -4.33 8.63 -4.24
C ILE A 92 -4.23 8.84 -5.75
N LEU A 93 -3.02 8.81 -6.33
CA LEU A 93 -2.84 8.93 -7.78
C LEU A 93 -3.51 7.77 -8.54
N LEU A 94 -3.35 6.52 -8.08
CA LEU A 94 -4.01 5.35 -8.66
C LEU A 94 -5.53 5.48 -8.66
N THR A 95 -6.12 5.87 -7.53
CA THR A 95 -7.58 6.04 -7.42
C THR A 95 -8.11 7.19 -8.27
N LYS A 96 -7.34 8.28 -8.42
CA LYS A 96 -7.69 9.39 -9.33
C LYS A 96 -7.72 8.94 -10.79
N GLN A 97 -6.77 8.12 -11.22
CA GLN A 97 -6.74 7.63 -12.61
C GLN A 97 -7.79 6.56 -12.90
N CYS A 98 -8.15 5.76 -11.89
CA CYS A 98 -9.22 4.76 -12.01
C CYS A 98 -10.62 5.40 -12.12
N LYS A 99 -10.79 6.64 -11.65
CA LYS A 99 -12.02 7.42 -11.88
C LYS A 99 -12.00 8.00 -13.30
N ALA A 100 -12.39 7.19 -14.28
CA ALA A 100 -12.81 7.69 -15.57
C ALA A 100 -13.96 8.72 -15.39
N PRO A 101 -14.06 9.76 -16.23
CA PRO A 101 -15.15 10.75 -16.20
C PRO A 101 -16.53 10.20 -16.67
N ASN A 102 -16.74 8.88 -16.64
CA ASN A 102 -17.87 8.23 -17.32
C ASN A 102 -18.84 7.54 -16.35
N ALA A 103 -18.87 7.93 -15.07
CA ALA A 103 -19.87 7.45 -14.11
C ALA A 103 -21.13 8.34 -14.04
N ASP A 104 -21.16 9.43 -14.81
CA ASP A 104 -22.38 10.20 -15.09
C ASP A 104 -22.64 10.13 -16.59
N ASN A 105 -23.86 9.76 -16.99
CA ASN A 105 -24.40 9.73 -18.36
C ASN A 105 -24.22 8.43 -19.18
N VAL A 106 -24.47 7.26 -18.59
CA VAL A 106 -25.06 6.16 -19.37
C VAL A 106 -26.41 5.84 -18.70
N PRO A 107 -27.57 6.03 -19.37
CA PRO A 107 -28.79 5.45 -18.87
C PRO A 107 -28.58 3.94 -18.90
N MET A 108 -28.43 3.36 -17.71
CA MET A 108 -28.34 1.93 -17.48
C MET A 108 -29.59 1.28 -18.09
N THR A 109 -29.55 0.82 -19.34
CA THR A 109 -30.59 -0.07 -19.85
C THR A 109 -30.42 -1.38 -19.10
N VAL A 110 -31.27 -1.55 -18.09
CA VAL A 110 -31.36 -2.71 -17.22
C VAL A 110 -31.73 -3.93 -18.06
N HIS A 111 -30.75 -4.56 -18.69
CA HIS A 111 -30.85 -5.96 -19.08
C HIS A 111 -30.55 -6.80 -17.85
N LYS A 112 -31.57 -6.97 -16.98
CA LYS A 112 -31.58 -8.02 -15.95
C LYS A 112 -31.45 -9.37 -16.65
N PRO A 113 -30.35 -10.14 -16.49
CA PRO A 113 -30.45 -11.58 -16.66
C PRO A 113 -31.30 -12.07 -15.48
N LYS A 114 -32.46 -12.67 -15.75
CA LYS A 114 -33.28 -13.32 -14.70
C LYS A 114 -32.53 -14.57 -14.23
N LEU A 115 -31.52 -14.41 -13.38
CA LEU A 115 -30.99 -15.51 -12.57
C LEU A 115 -32.09 -15.91 -11.59
N LYS A 116 -32.82 -16.99 -11.90
CA LYS A 116 -33.72 -17.65 -10.96
C LYS A 116 -32.84 -18.49 -10.03
N ILE A 117 -32.68 -18.04 -8.80
CA ILE A 117 -32.15 -18.90 -7.73
C ILE A 117 -33.23 -19.97 -7.47
N PRO A 118 -32.92 -21.27 -7.48
CA PRO A 118 -33.87 -22.28 -7.04
C PRO A 118 -34.14 -22.11 -5.55
N ASP A 119 -35.41 -22.08 -5.15
CA ASP A 119 -35.80 -22.00 -3.74
C ASP A 119 -35.28 -23.24 -3.00
N LEU A 120 -34.39 -23.01 -2.04
CA LEU A 120 -33.92 -24.04 -1.13
C LEU A 120 -34.82 -23.98 0.12
N PRO A 121 -35.53 -25.06 0.50
CA PRO A 121 -36.37 -25.02 1.68
C PRO A 121 -35.52 -24.82 2.93
N LEU A 122 -35.95 -23.92 3.81
CA LEU A 122 -35.32 -23.72 5.11
C LEU A 122 -35.55 -24.96 5.99
N PRO A 123 -34.54 -25.43 6.75
CA PRO A 123 -34.73 -26.54 7.69
C PRO A 123 -35.77 -26.18 8.75
N GLU A 124 -36.73 -27.07 8.98
CA GLU A 124 -37.65 -26.94 10.11
C GLU A 124 -36.89 -27.29 11.40
N PHE A 125 -36.72 -26.29 12.27
CA PHE A 125 -36.16 -26.48 13.59
C PHE A 125 -37.16 -27.23 14.48
N MET A 126 -36.89 -28.50 14.77
CA MET A 126 -37.73 -29.34 15.67
C MET A 126 -37.24 -29.36 17.13
N GLY A 127 -36.37 -28.43 17.52
CA GLY A 127 -35.85 -28.37 18.88
C GLY A 127 -36.90 -27.84 19.87
N LYS A 128 -37.11 -28.57 20.97
CA LYS A 128 -37.81 -28.03 22.16
C LYS A 128 -36.80 -27.19 22.94
N TYR A 129 -37.16 -25.97 23.31
CA TYR A 129 -36.33 -25.15 24.20
C TYR A 129 -36.44 -25.73 25.63
N GLU A 130 -35.29 -26.00 26.23
CA GLU A 130 -35.19 -26.32 27.66
C GLU A 130 -35.25 -24.99 28.42
N GLU A 131 -36.31 -24.77 29.19
CA GLU A 131 -36.35 -23.71 30.20
C GLU A 131 -35.57 -24.23 31.41
N TYR A 132 -34.41 -23.65 31.70
CA TYR A 132 -33.64 -23.94 32.90
C TYR A 132 -34.27 -23.20 34.10
N GLU A 133 -34.55 -23.92 35.21
CA GLU A 133 -34.89 -23.33 36.52
C GLU A 133 -33.66 -22.78 37.24
#